data_AF-A0A2T5GCA6-F1
#
_entry.id   AF-A0A2T5GCA6-F1
#
_cell.length_a   1.000
_cell.length_b   1.000
_cell.length_c   1.000
_cell.angle_alpha   90.00
_cell.angle_beta   90.00
_cell.angle_gamma   90.00
#
_symmetry.space_group_name_H-M   'P 1'
#
loop_
_entity.id
_entity.type
_entity.pdbx_description
1 polymer ?
#
loop_
_entity_poly.entity_id
_entity_poly.type
_entity_poly.pdbx_seq_one_letter_code
_entity_poly.pdbx_strand_id
1 'polypeptide(L)' 'MDRELARYGERRLREDGCATCGDVAVPVRVIAVSGREATVEDRAGGRTSVAIDFVPDAKAGEILLVHMGVAIGRALEVAL' A
#
# COMPACT_ATOMS: atom_id res chain seq x y z
N MET A 1 -2.02 3.90 -22.64
CA MET A 1 -2.13 4.02 -21.18
C MET A 1 -1.73 5.42 -20.79
N ASP A 2 -2.55 6.11 -20.01
CA ASP A 2 -2.28 7.48 -19.60
C ASP A 2 -1.02 7.53 -18.71
N ARG A 3 0.00 8.28 -19.14
CA ARG A 3 1.31 8.36 -18.46
C ARG A 3 1.15 8.93 -17.04
N GLU A 4 0.07 9.67 -16.80
CA GLU A 4 -0.26 10.22 -15.50
C GLU A 4 -0.67 9.16 -14.47
N LEU A 5 -1.39 8.10 -14.89
CA LEU A 5 -1.84 7.05 -13.96
C LEU A 5 -0.70 6.14 -13.51
N ALA A 6 0.28 5.89 -14.39
CA ALA A 6 1.44 5.05 -14.11
C ALA A 6 2.24 5.55 -12.89
N ARG A 7 2.37 6.88 -12.72
CA ARG A 7 3.12 7.50 -11.62
C ARG A 7 2.58 7.17 -10.22
N TYR A 8 1.29 6.86 -10.11
CA TYR A 8 0.69 6.49 -8.81
C TYR A 8 1.06 5.06 -8.40
N GLY A 9 1.30 4.19 -9.37
CA GLY A 9 1.80 2.84 -9.12
C GLY A 9 3.23 2.83 -8.56
N GLU A 10 4.04 3.85 -8.88
CA GLU A 10 5.48 3.89 -8.56
C GLU A 10 5.81 4.44 -7.17
N ARG A 11 4.79 4.82 -6.39
CA ARG A 11 4.93 5.47 -5.08
C ARG A 11 5.45 4.52 -4.00
N ARG A 12 6.06 5.08 -2.97
CA ARG A 12 6.78 4.38 -1.89
C ARG A 12 6.39 4.92 -0.52
N LEU A 13 6.50 4.07 0.51
CA LEU A 13 6.01 4.40 1.85
C LEU A 13 6.80 5.53 2.50
N ARG A 14 8.12 5.54 2.35
CA ARG A 14 9.00 6.53 3.00
C ARG A 14 9.12 7.82 2.20
N GLU A 15 9.21 7.75 0.88
CA GLU A 15 9.44 8.92 0.03
C GLU A 15 8.15 9.66 -0.36
N ASP A 16 7.01 8.96 -0.47
CA ASP A 16 5.75 9.54 -0.94
C ASP A 16 4.66 9.63 0.16
N GLY A 17 4.94 9.13 1.36
CA GLY A 17 3.99 9.04 2.49
C GLY A 17 4.39 9.89 3.70
N CYS A 18 4.33 11.22 3.60
CA CYS A 18 4.37 12.10 4.77
C CYS A 18 2.95 12.42 5.26
N ALA A 19 2.71 12.18 6.55
CA ALA A 19 1.45 12.21 7.30
C ALA A 19 0.63 13.53 7.26
N THR A 20 1.02 14.55 6.50
CA THR A 20 0.27 15.81 6.39
C THR A 20 0.17 16.39 4.98
N CYS A 21 0.88 15.85 3.97
CA CYS A 21 1.15 16.60 2.73
C CYS A 21 0.95 15.82 1.42
N GLY A 22 0.54 14.56 1.43
CA GLY A 22 0.39 13.77 0.20
C GLY A 22 -0.98 13.13 0.06
N ASP A 23 -1.78 13.57 -0.92
CA ASP A 23 -3.12 13.02 -1.23
C ASP A 23 -3.06 11.67 -1.98
N VAL A 24 -2.02 10.87 -1.71
CA VAL A 24 -1.71 9.66 -2.47
C VAL A 24 -1.75 8.44 -1.57
N ALA A 25 -2.36 7.38 -2.08
CA ALA A 25 -2.29 6.06 -1.49
C ALA A 25 -1.17 5.24 -2.18
N VAL A 26 -0.30 4.66 -1.36
CA VAL A 26 0.86 3.90 -1.83
C VAL A 26 0.47 2.43 -1.99
N PRO A 27 0.69 1.81 -3.17
CA PRO A 27 0.47 0.38 -3.34
C PRO A 27 1.58 -0.41 -2.63
N VAL A 28 1.18 -1.35 -1.79
CA VAL A 28 2.10 -2.22 -1.03
C VAL A 28 1.66 -3.66 -1.08
N ARG A 29 2.61 -4.60 -1.04
CA ARG A 29 2.33 -6.04 -0.97
C ARG A 29 2.28 -6.50 0.48
N VAL A 30 1.25 -7.27 0.84
CA VAL A 30 1.13 -7.88 2.17
C VAL A 30 2.12 -9.03 2.29
N ILE A 31 2.97 -9.00 3.31
CA ILE A 31 3.92 -10.06 3.63
C ILE A 31 3.35 -11.00 4.69
N ALA A 32 2.76 -10.44 5.74
CA ALA A 32 2.16 -11.20 6.83
C ALA A 32 1.05 -10.38 7.50
N VAL A 33 0.10 -11.07 8.14
CA VAL A 33 -1.01 -10.45 8.87
C VAL A 33 -0.98 -10.91 10.33
N SER A 34 -1.16 -9.98 11.25
CA SER A 34 -1.17 -10.22 12.69
C SER A 34 -2.28 -9.40 13.35
N GLY A 35 -3.40 -10.05 13.65
CA GLY A 35 -4.57 -9.38 14.23
C GLY A 35 -5.14 -8.32 13.28
N ARG A 36 -5.07 -7.04 13.69
CA ARG A 36 -5.57 -5.88 12.92
C ARG A 36 -4.46 -5.10 12.20
N GLU A 37 -3.27 -5.68 12.12
CA GLU A 37 -2.16 -5.10 11.40
C GLU A 37 -1.59 -6.07 10.36
N ALA A 38 -0.96 -5.51 9.34
CA ALA A 38 -0.23 -6.26 8.33
C ALA A 38 1.18 -5.70 8.17
N THR A 39 2.17 -6.60 8.13
CA THR A 39 3.50 -6.25 7.64
C THR A 39 3.45 -6.20 6.13
N VAL A 40 3.80 -5.06 5.55
CA VAL A 40 3.76 -4.82 4.11
C VAL A 40 5.12 -4.42 3.57
N GLU A 41 5.32 -4.57 2.27
CA GLU A 41 6.52 -4.16 1.54
C GLU A 41 6.11 -3.30 0.34
N ASP A 42 6.75 -2.14 0.18
CA ASP A 42 6.60 -1.32 -1.02
C ASP A 42 7.55 -1.76 -2.15
N ARG A 43 7.47 -1.08 -3.30
CA ARG A 43 8.28 -1.41 -4.48
C ARG A 43 9.78 -1.16 -4.32
N ALA A 44 10.20 -0.42 -3.30
CA ALA A 44 11.62 -0.22 -2.97
C ALA A 44 12.14 -1.26 -1.97
N GLY A 45 11.31 -2.23 -1.56
CA GLY A 45 11.63 -3.21 -0.52
C GLY A 45 11.49 -2.65 0.90
N GLY A 46 10.92 -1.45 1.06
CA GLY A 46 10.68 -0.84 2.36
C GLY A 46 9.55 -1.55 3.09
N ARG A 47 9.82 -2.02 4.32
CA ARG A 47 8.82 -2.69 5.16
C ARG A 47 8.31 -1.81 6.29
N THR A 48 7.02 -1.91 6.57
CA THR A 48 6.37 -1.31 7.74
C THR A 48 5.15 -2.12 8.18
N SER A 49 4.66 -1.86 9.39
CA SER A 49 3.33 -2.29 9.81
C SER A 49 2.29 -1.26 9.35
N VAL A 50 1.12 -1.74 8.90
CA VAL A 50 -0.03 -0.91 8.56
C VAL A 50 -1.29 -1.45 9.21
N ALA A 51 -2.17 -0.55 9.63
CA ALA A 51 -3.49 -0.90 10.14
C ALA A 51 -4.39 -1.37 8.99
N ILE A 52 -5.15 -2.43 9.21
CA ILE A 52 -6.05 -3.03 8.21
C ILE A 52 -7.53 -2.94 8.58
N ASP A 53 -7.91 -1.98 9.42
CA ASP A 53 -9.29 -1.85 9.94
C ASP A 53 -10.37 -1.74 8.84
N PHE A 54 -10.05 -1.19 7.66
CA PHE A 54 -10.98 -1.10 6.52
C PHE A 54 -10.93 -2.30 5.57
N VAL A 55 -9.93 -3.18 5.73
CA VAL A 55 -9.73 -4.41 4.95
C VAL A 55 -9.36 -5.57 5.89
N PRO A 56 -10.19 -5.88 6.90
CA PRO A 56 -9.81 -6.75 8.02
C PRO A 56 -9.52 -8.20 7.63
N ASP A 57 -9.94 -8.60 6.42
CA ASP A 57 -9.74 -9.92 5.84
C ASP A 57 -8.55 -9.97 4.85
N ALA A 58 -7.62 -9.00 4.93
CA ALA A 58 -6.40 -8.98 4.12
C ALA A 58 -5.57 -10.26 4.33
N LYS A 59 -4.88 -10.69 3.27
CA LYS A 59 -4.08 -11.92 3.22
C LYS A 59 -2.69 -11.63 2.64
N ALA A 60 -1.73 -12.44 3.04
CA ALA A 60 -0.40 -12.43 2.45
C ALA A 60 -0.46 -12.58 0.91
N GLY A 61 0.34 -11.79 0.21
CA GLY A 61 0.41 -11.75 -1.25
C GLY A 61 -0.47 -10.69 -1.92
N GLU A 62 -1.50 -10.20 -1.24
CA GLU A 62 -2.40 -9.17 -1.78
C GLU A 62 -1.74 -7.79 -1.87
N ILE A 63 -2.30 -6.91 -2.70
CA ILE A 63 -1.88 -5.51 -2.78
C ILE A 63 -2.92 -4.63 -2.09
N LEU A 64 -2.44 -3.79 -1.17
CA LEU A 64 -3.22 -2.79 -0.46
C LEU A 64 -2.82 -1.38 -0.89
N LEU A 65 -3.76 -0.46 -0.81
CA LEU A 65 -3.53 0.98 -0.94
C LEU A 65 -3.42 1.57 0.46
N VAL A 66 -2.23 2.06 0.82
CA VAL A 66 -1.94 2.58 2.16
C VAL A 66 -1.83 4.09 2.13
N HIS A 67 -2.55 4.73 3.04
CA HIS A 67 -2.47 6.17 3.27
C HIS A 67 -2.40 6.41 4.78
N MET A 68 -1.41 7.20 5.21
CA MET A 68 -1.15 7.50 6.63
C MET A 68 -1.07 6.26 7.55
N GLY A 69 -0.43 5.18 7.05
CA GLY A 69 -0.25 3.95 7.83
C GLY A 69 -1.51 3.07 7.94
N VAL A 70 -2.59 3.41 7.24
CA VAL A 70 -3.83 2.63 7.20
C VAL A 70 -4.10 2.15 5.78
N ALA A 71 -4.45 0.88 5.62
CA ALA A 71 -4.94 0.35 4.35
C ALA A 71 -6.38 0.83 4.12
N ILE A 72 -6.59 1.63 3.08
CA ILE A 72 -7.89 2.22 2.74
C ILE A 72 -8.62 1.46 1.63
N GLY A 73 -7.97 0.49 1.00
CA GLY A 73 -8.53 -0.31 -0.07
C GLY A 73 -7.58 -1.37 -0.61
N ARG A 74 -8.10 -2.22 -1.49
CA ARG A 74 -7.36 -3.29 -2.19
C ARG A 74 -7.09 -2.89 -3.63
N ALA A 75 -6.01 -3.39 -4.20
CA ALA A 75 -5.68 -3.21 -5.60
C ALA A 75 -5.25 -4.54 -6.24
N LEU A 76 -5.25 -4.56 -7.57
CA LEU A 76 -4.73 -5.65 -8.38
C LEU A 76 -3.62 -5.11 -9.27
N GLU A 77 -2.52 -5.86 -9.34
CA GLU A 77 -1.49 -5.62 -10.35
C GLU A 77 -1.94 -6.26 -11.66
N VAL A 78 -1.96 -5.47 -12.73
CA VAL A 78 -2.35 -5.94 -14.07
C VAL A 78 -1.12 -5.85 -14.97
N ALA A 79 -0.62 -7.01 -15.41
CA ALA A 79 0.39 -7.07 -16.46
C ALA A 79 -0.31 -6.79 -17.80
N LEU A 80 0.17 -5.77 -18.52
CA LEU A 80 -0.30 -5.38 -19.85
C LEU A 80 0.56 -6.01 -20.95
#